data_AF-A0A093FEW9-F1
#
_entry.id   AF-A0A093FEW9-F1
#
_cell.length_a   1.000
_cell.length_b   1.000
_cell.length_c   1.000
_cell.angle_alpha   90.00
_cell.angle_beta   90.00
_cell.angle_gamma   90.00
#
_symmetry.space_group_name_H-M   'P 1'
#
loop_
_entity.id
_entity.type
_entity.pdbx_description
1 polymer ?
#
loop_
_entity_poly.entity_id
_entity_poly.type
_entity_poly.pdbx_seq_one_letter_code
_entity_poly.pdbx_strand_id
1 'polypeptide(L)'
;LSNPKLRALATALSPGFLRFGGTETDFLIFDPNKDSTLEEKIIWELQAQQEACGSRPAFAAVEKLLLAQWPSQEKLILAEHNRKKHKNTTITRNTLDILYSFANCSGFHLVFGFNALLRKDGLRWDSSNARAVLDYCASRRYNISWELGNEPNSFRKKSGIYIDGFQLGQDFIHLRQLLSNYSFYRHAKLYGPDVGQPRKHTQRLLRSFLKSGGKVIDSVTWHHYYLDGRSATREDFLSPEVLDTFATAVHEVLEIVGGTVPDKKVWLGETSSAYGGGAPRLSNTYVAGFMWLDKLGLSARQGIDVVMRQVFFGAGTYHLVDANFEPLP
;
A
#
# COMPACT_ATOMS: atom_id res chain seq x y z
N LEU A 1 -1.67 4.59 15.30
CA LEU A 1 -2.67 5.33 14.50
C LEU A 1 -3.59 6.25 15.34
N SER A 2 -3.85 5.95 16.62
CA SER A 2 -4.64 6.84 17.50
C SER A 2 -3.90 8.06 18.06
N ASN A 3 -2.56 8.10 17.95
CA ASN A 3 -1.72 9.16 18.49
C ASN A 3 -2.10 10.54 17.87
N PRO A 4 -2.36 11.59 18.67
CA PRO A 4 -2.76 12.91 18.17
C PRO A 4 -1.70 13.60 17.29
N LYS A 5 -0.41 13.44 17.61
CA LYS A 5 0.69 14.02 16.83
C LYS A 5 0.75 13.40 15.43
N LEU A 6 0.65 12.08 15.35
CA LEU A 6 0.59 11.37 14.07
C LEU A 6 -0.62 11.79 13.23
N ARG A 7 -1.79 11.98 13.85
CA ARG A 7 -3.00 12.49 13.18
C ARG A 7 -2.83 13.93 12.69
N ALA A 8 -2.20 14.81 13.48
CA ALA A 8 -1.94 16.18 13.06
C ALA A 8 -1.02 16.24 11.83
N LEU A 9 0.06 15.44 11.84
CA LEU A 9 0.97 15.31 10.69
C LEU A 9 0.27 14.74 9.45
N ALA A 10 -0.60 13.74 9.63
CA ALA A 10 -1.40 13.15 8.55
C ALA A 10 -2.38 14.18 7.96
N THR A 11 -3.09 14.92 8.82
CA THR A 11 -4.06 15.95 8.42
C THR A 11 -3.41 17.06 7.61
N ALA A 12 -2.16 17.43 7.94
CA ALA A 12 -1.42 18.44 7.20
C ALA A 12 -1.08 18.04 5.75
N LEU A 13 -1.18 16.74 5.41
CA LEU A 13 -0.97 16.20 4.07
C LEU A 13 -2.31 15.96 3.32
N SER A 14 -3.45 16.30 3.93
CA SER A 14 -4.76 16.22 3.28
C SER A 14 -4.95 17.35 2.25
N PRO A 15 -5.66 17.12 1.14
CA PRO A 15 -6.28 15.88 0.71
C PRO A 15 -5.28 14.89 0.09
N GLY A 16 -5.54 13.58 0.26
CA GLY A 16 -4.73 12.55 -0.37
C GLY A 16 -5.31 11.14 -0.23
N PHE A 17 -4.54 10.15 -0.69
CA PHE A 17 -4.86 8.73 -0.50
C PHE A 17 -4.01 8.15 0.62
N LEU A 18 -4.61 7.32 1.47
CA LEU A 18 -3.88 6.39 2.33
C LEU A 18 -4.03 5.00 1.73
N ARG A 19 -2.97 4.47 1.11
CA ARG A 19 -2.96 3.10 0.60
C ARG A 19 -2.45 2.15 1.67
N PHE A 20 -3.29 1.21 2.07
CA PHE A 20 -2.92 0.08 2.93
C PHE A 20 -2.60 -1.12 2.03
N GLY A 21 -1.32 -1.21 1.68
CA GLY A 21 -0.79 -2.23 0.80
C GLY A 21 0.70 -2.46 1.00
N GLY A 22 1.23 -3.50 0.38
CA GLY A 22 2.63 -3.88 0.42
C GLY A 22 2.78 -5.39 0.26
N THR A 23 3.99 -5.94 0.46
CA THR A 23 4.22 -7.38 0.29
C THR A 23 3.28 -8.26 1.11
N GLU A 24 2.94 -7.83 2.33
CA GLU A 24 2.06 -8.59 3.22
C GLU A 24 0.58 -8.59 2.79
N THR A 25 0.15 -7.72 1.85
CA THR A 25 -1.22 -7.73 1.30
C THR A 25 -1.67 -9.13 0.90
N ASP A 26 -0.78 -9.88 0.26
CA ASP A 26 -1.04 -11.23 -0.25
C ASP A 26 -0.88 -12.34 0.80
N PHE A 27 -0.65 -11.97 2.05
CA PHE A 27 -0.56 -12.87 3.20
C PHE A 27 -1.50 -12.43 4.34
N LEU A 28 -2.28 -11.38 4.15
CA LEU A 28 -3.34 -11.01 5.08
C LEU A 28 -4.61 -11.83 4.84
N ILE A 29 -5.24 -12.28 5.92
CA ILE A 29 -6.54 -12.96 5.91
C ILE A 29 -7.45 -12.25 6.90
N PHE A 30 -8.62 -11.82 6.46
CA PHE A 30 -9.62 -11.26 7.37
C PHE A 30 -10.38 -12.37 8.09
N ASP A 31 -10.45 -12.30 9.42
CA ASP A 31 -11.30 -13.17 10.22
C ASP A 31 -12.23 -12.30 11.09
N PRO A 32 -13.54 -12.24 10.76
CA PRO A 32 -14.49 -11.44 11.53
C PRO A 32 -14.79 -12.00 12.93
N ASN A 33 -14.48 -13.27 13.17
CA ASN A 33 -14.77 -14.00 14.41
C ASN A 33 -13.57 -14.05 15.36
N LYS A 34 -12.36 -13.73 14.88
CA LYS A 34 -11.17 -13.67 15.72
C LYS A 34 -11.29 -12.54 16.73
N ASP A 35 -11.01 -12.87 17.99
CA ASP A 35 -10.92 -11.90 19.06
C ASP A 35 -9.82 -10.86 18.79
N SER A 36 -10.16 -9.60 19.02
CA SER A 36 -9.18 -8.51 19.05
C SER A 36 -8.22 -8.69 20.22
N THR A 37 -6.98 -8.20 20.06
CA THR A 37 -6.00 -8.21 21.16
C THR A 37 -6.47 -7.34 22.31
N LEU A 38 -5.86 -7.51 23.49
CA LEU A 38 -6.20 -6.68 24.65
C LEU A 38 -5.96 -5.19 24.35
N GLU A 39 -4.87 -4.87 23.66
CA GLU A 39 -4.53 -3.50 23.23
C GLU A 39 -5.58 -2.95 22.27
N GLU A 40 -6.02 -3.75 21.29
CA GLU A 40 -7.09 -3.35 20.36
C GLU A 40 -8.43 -3.14 21.07
N LYS A 41 -8.77 -4.00 22.04
CA LYS A 41 -9.99 -3.88 22.86
C LYS A 41 -9.96 -2.61 23.70
N ILE A 42 -8.86 -2.34 24.41
CA ILE A 42 -8.68 -1.11 25.20
C ILE A 42 -8.77 0.13 24.29
N ILE A 43 -8.09 0.11 23.14
CA ILE A 43 -8.15 1.22 22.19
C ILE A 43 -9.59 1.45 21.71
N TRP A 44 -10.34 0.39 21.44
CA TRP A 44 -11.71 0.47 20.95
C TRP A 44 -12.71 0.95 22.02
N GLU A 45 -12.65 0.39 23.24
CA GLU A 45 -13.50 0.79 24.35
C GLU A 45 -13.33 2.27 24.67
N LEU A 46 -12.07 2.76 24.67
CA LEU A 46 -11.77 4.17 24.85
C LEU A 46 -12.23 5.05 23.68
N GLN A 47 -12.35 4.49 22.46
CA GLN A 47 -12.88 5.20 21.30
C GLN A 47 -14.41 5.27 21.30
N ALA A 48 -15.10 4.23 21.76
CA ALA A 48 -16.56 4.15 21.78
C ALA A 48 -17.22 5.11 22.79
N GLN A 49 -16.46 5.60 23.77
CA GLN A 49 -16.95 6.48 24.84
C GLN A 49 -16.92 7.98 24.49
N GLN A 50 -16.45 8.39 23.30
CA GLN A 50 -16.26 9.81 22.94
C GLN A 50 -16.55 10.09 21.45
N GLU A 51 -16.68 11.38 21.10
CA GLU A 51 -16.94 11.83 19.73
C GLU A 51 -15.87 11.36 18.73
N ALA A 52 -16.33 11.01 17.52
CA ALA A 52 -15.47 10.60 16.43
C ALA A 52 -14.41 11.69 16.14
N CYS A 53 -13.14 11.27 16.02
CA CYS A 53 -11.98 12.10 15.66
C CYS A 53 -11.43 13.10 16.70
N GLY A 54 -12.00 13.22 17.91
CA GLY A 54 -11.48 14.11 18.97
C GLY A 54 -10.04 13.81 19.48
N SER A 55 -9.40 14.79 20.13
CA SER A 55 -8.08 14.65 20.78
C SER A 55 -8.21 13.90 22.12
N ARG A 56 -7.25 13.01 22.42
CA ARG A 56 -7.46 11.91 23.37
C ARG A 56 -6.40 11.85 24.49
N PRO A 57 -6.77 12.04 25.77
CA PRO A 57 -5.85 11.89 26.91
C PRO A 57 -5.60 10.42 27.36
N ALA A 58 -6.44 9.47 26.97
CA ALA A 58 -6.50 8.13 27.62
C ALA A 58 -5.53 7.06 27.07
N PHE A 59 -4.53 7.41 26.26
CA PHE A 59 -3.73 6.43 25.50
C PHE A 59 -2.33 6.16 26.07
N ALA A 60 -1.88 6.90 27.09
CA ALA A 60 -0.48 6.93 27.49
C ALA A 60 0.10 5.55 27.88
N ALA A 61 -0.66 4.69 28.57
CA ALA A 61 -0.16 3.39 29.01
C ALA A 61 0.02 2.38 27.86
N VAL A 62 -1.01 2.25 27.00
CA VAL A 62 -0.95 1.37 25.81
C VAL A 62 0.09 1.91 24.81
N GLU A 63 0.12 3.22 24.61
CA GLU A 63 1.10 3.86 23.73
C GLU A 63 2.54 3.61 24.21
N LYS A 64 2.82 3.80 25.50
CA LYS A 64 4.13 3.51 26.09
C LYS A 64 4.54 2.04 25.91
N LEU A 65 3.59 1.11 26.08
CA LEU A 65 3.84 -0.32 25.86
C LEU A 65 4.19 -0.61 24.40
N LEU A 66 3.39 -0.12 23.46
CA LEU A 66 3.60 -0.35 22.03
C LEU A 66 4.89 0.31 21.52
N LEU A 67 5.22 1.52 22.00
CA LEU A 67 6.48 2.19 21.69
C LEU A 67 7.69 1.41 22.22
N ALA A 68 7.59 0.81 23.40
CA ALA A 68 8.66 -0.03 23.95
C ALA A 68 8.87 -1.33 23.13
N GLN A 69 7.80 -1.87 22.54
CA GLN A 69 7.86 -3.07 21.70
C GLN A 69 8.28 -2.78 20.24
N TRP A 70 8.02 -1.57 19.76
CA TRP A 70 8.19 -1.19 18.35
C TRP A 70 9.59 -1.48 17.77
N PRO A 71 10.73 -1.18 18.44
CA PRO A 71 12.04 -1.46 17.87
C PRO A 71 12.30 -2.95 17.62
N SER A 72 11.76 -3.82 18.47
CA SER A 72 11.85 -5.28 18.31
C SER A 72 10.94 -5.74 17.17
N GLN A 73 9.72 -5.20 17.09
CA GLN A 73 8.77 -5.50 16.02
C GLN A 73 9.30 -5.05 14.65
N GLU A 74 9.88 -3.86 14.54
CA GLU A 74 10.48 -3.35 13.31
C GLU A 74 11.59 -4.28 12.79
N LYS A 75 12.48 -4.75 13.69
CA LYS A 75 13.52 -5.72 13.31
C LYS A 75 12.94 -7.02 12.77
N LEU A 76 11.85 -7.51 13.35
CA LEU A 76 11.17 -8.73 12.87
C LEU A 76 10.60 -8.50 11.46
N ILE A 77 9.88 -7.41 11.24
CA ILE A 77 9.28 -7.06 9.94
C ILE A 77 10.37 -6.97 8.86
N LEU A 78 11.47 -6.25 9.13
CA LEU A 78 12.57 -6.10 8.19
C LEU A 78 13.29 -7.43 7.94
N ALA A 79 13.46 -8.27 8.96
CA ALA A 79 14.08 -9.59 8.81
C ALA A 79 13.21 -10.55 7.98
N GLU A 80 11.90 -10.56 8.18
CA GLU A 80 10.94 -11.36 7.40
C GLU A 80 10.94 -10.95 5.93
N HIS A 81 10.88 -9.64 5.66
CA HIS A 81 11.01 -9.08 4.32
C HIS A 81 12.32 -9.52 3.65
N ASN A 82 13.44 -9.42 4.37
CA ASN A 82 14.75 -9.78 3.85
C ASN A 82 14.89 -11.28 3.55
N ARG A 83 14.28 -12.14 4.37
CA ARG A 83 14.28 -13.61 4.22
C ARG A 83 13.27 -14.10 3.19
N LYS A 84 12.30 -13.27 2.77
CA LYS A 84 11.19 -13.64 1.88
C LYS A 84 10.37 -14.83 2.39
N LYS A 85 10.26 -14.95 3.71
CA LYS A 85 9.49 -16.00 4.38
C LYS A 85 8.24 -15.34 4.96
N HIS A 86 7.24 -15.18 4.11
CA HIS A 86 5.98 -14.56 4.48
C HIS A 86 5.05 -15.60 5.08
N LYS A 87 4.33 -15.23 6.13
CA LYS A 87 3.37 -16.09 6.82
C LYS A 87 2.01 -15.43 6.79
N ASN A 88 0.96 -16.25 6.71
CA ASN A 88 -0.39 -15.74 6.78
C ASN A 88 -0.61 -15.05 8.14
N THR A 89 -1.08 -13.81 8.08
CA THR A 89 -1.40 -12.99 9.25
C THR A 89 -2.88 -12.64 9.20
N THR A 90 -3.56 -12.80 10.34
CA THR A 90 -4.99 -12.51 10.42
C THR A 90 -5.23 -11.06 10.86
N ILE A 91 -6.14 -10.36 10.19
CA ILE A 91 -6.67 -9.07 10.64
C ILE A 91 -8.12 -9.21 11.12
N THR A 92 -8.53 -8.37 12.06
CA THR A 92 -9.86 -8.41 12.69
C THR A 92 -10.74 -7.24 12.26
N ARG A 93 -11.99 -7.22 12.73
CA ARG A 93 -12.92 -6.09 12.56
C ARG A 93 -12.32 -4.79 13.12
N ASN A 94 -11.74 -4.85 14.32
CA ASN A 94 -11.11 -3.70 14.96
C ASN A 94 -9.90 -3.19 14.17
N THR A 95 -9.13 -4.07 13.54
CA THR A 95 -8.01 -3.65 12.67
C THR A 95 -8.52 -2.77 11.51
N LEU A 96 -9.62 -3.16 10.85
CA LEU A 96 -10.25 -2.39 9.79
C LEU A 96 -10.83 -1.07 10.30
N ASP A 97 -11.45 -1.07 11.49
CA ASP A 97 -12.00 0.13 12.12
C ASP A 97 -10.91 1.15 12.47
N ILE A 98 -9.78 0.70 13.02
CA ILE A 98 -8.63 1.55 13.35
C ILE A 98 -8.06 2.18 12.09
N LEU A 99 -7.91 1.39 11.02
CA LEU A 99 -7.38 1.87 9.74
C LEU A 99 -8.31 2.90 9.08
N TYR A 100 -9.60 2.59 8.98
CA TYR A 100 -10.59 3.49 8.39
C TYR A 100 -10.74 4.78 9.22
N SER A 101 -10.82 4.66 10.54
CA SER A 101 -10.90 5.81 11.44
C SER A 101 -9.69 6.74 11.26
N PHE A 102 -8.48 6.20 11.17
CA PHE A 102 -7.28 7.00 10.95
C PHE A 102 -7.32 7.75 9.62
N ALA A 103 -7.66 7.07 8.52
CA ALA A 103 -7.78 7.70 7.20
C ALA A 103 -8.83 8.81 7.21
N ASN A 104 -10.05 8.48 7.64
CA ASN A 104 -11.20 9.39 7.63
C ASN A 104 -10.97 10.60 8.55
N CYS A 105 -10.47 10.39 9.78
CA CYS A 105 -10.19 11.48 10.71
C CYS A 105 -9.00 12.36 10.30
N SER A 106 -8.15 11.89 9.39
CA SER A 106 -7.01 12.66 8.87
C SER A 106 -7.28 13.25 7.48
N GLY A 107 -8.51 13.15 6.96
CA GLY A 107 -8.88 13.67 5.64
C GLY A 107 -8.26 12.91 4.47
N PHE A 108 -7.92 11.63 4.66
CA PHE A 108 -7.45 10.74 3.60
C PHE A 108 -8.55 9.84 3.08
N HIS A 109 -8.51 9.55 1.78
CA HIS A 109 -9.31 8.47 1.18
C HIS A 109 -8.56 7.14 1.28
N LEU A 110 -9.16 6.14 1.93
CA LEU A 110 -8.53 4.83 2.13
C LEU A 110 -8.58 3.99 0.84
N VAL A 111 -7.43 3.44 0.45
CA VAL A 111 -7.30 2.38 -0.56
C VAL A 111 -6.83 1.11 0.14
N PHE A 112 -7.57 0.01 0.00
CA PHE A 112 -7.29 -1.26 0.66
C PHE A 112 -6.97 -2.36 -0.37
N GLY A 113 -5.80 -2.99 -0.23
CA GLY A 113 -5.39 -4.11 -1.09
C GLY A 113 -5.92 -5.45 -0.59
N PHE A 114 -6.65 -6.17 -1.44
CA PHE A 114 -7.04 -7.56 -1.17
C PHE A 114 -5.91 -8.55 -1.43
N ASN A 115 -5.92 -9.66 -0.69
CA ASN A 115 -5.02 -10.77 -0.90
C ASN A 115 -5.33 -11.50 -2.22
N ALA A 116 -4.40 -11.45 -3.19
CA ALA A 116 -4.55 -12.12 -4.47
C ALA A 116 -3.98 -13.54 -4.48
N LEU A 117 -3.35 -14.04 -3.41
CA LEU A 117 -2.81 -15.40 -3.33
C LEU A 117 -3.80 -16.42 -2.74
N LEU A 118 -5.00 -16.01 -2.36
CA LEU A 118 -6.11 -16.93 -2.09
C LEU A 118 -6.58 -17.54 -3.41
N ARG A 119 -6.33 -18.84 -3.61
CA ARG A 119 -6.57 -19.53 -4.88
C ARG A 119 -7.43 -20.78 -4.69
N LYS A 120 -8.33 -21.02 -5.65
CA LYS A 120 -9.06 -22.29 -5.80
C LYS A 120 -8.36 -23.19 -6.83
N ASP A 121 -8.95 -24.36 -7.05
CA ASP A 121 -8.58 -25.26 -8.15
C ASP A 121 -8.49 -24.50 -9.48
N GLY A 122 -7.42 -24.78 -10.25
CA GLY A 122 -7.15 -24.08 -11.51
C GLY A 122 -6.59 -22.65 -11.36
N LEU A 123 -6.05 -22.28 -10.19
CA LEU A 123 -5.39 -20.99 -9.91
C LEU A 123 -6.29 -19.74 -10.07
N ARG A 124 -7.60 -19.91 -10.06
CA ARG A 124 -8.56 -18.79 -10.00
C ARG A 124 -8.55 -18.15 -8.62
N TRP A 125 -8.70 -16.83 -8.56
CA TRP A 125 -8.77 -16.12 -7.28
C TRP A 125 -10.01 -16.52 -6.46
N ASP A 126 -9.80 -16.85 -5.18
CA ASP A 126 -10.88 -17.08 -4.21
C ASP A 126 -11.29 -15.76 -3.55
N SER A 127 -12.42 -15.22 -3.99
CA SER A 127 -12.98 -13.99 -3.45
C SER A 127 -13.76 -14.17 -2.13
N SER A 128 -13.76 -15.35 -1.52
CA SER A 128 -14.52 -15.63 -0.28
C SER A 128 -14.10 -14.71 0.88
N ASN A 129 -12.79 -14.54 1.09
CA ASN A 129 -12.27 -13.66 2.14
C ASN A 129 -12.52 -12.18 1.84
N ALA A 130 -12.36 -11.76 0.58
CA ALA A 130 -12.68 -10.41 0.15
C ALA A 130 -14.17 -10.08 0.35
N ARG A 131 -15.07 -11.04 0.10
CA ARG A 131 -16.50 -10.90 0.40
C ARG A 131 -16.74 -10.61 1.88
N ALA A 132 -16.09 -11.34 2.79
CA ALA A 132 -16.22 -11.09 4.22
C ALA A 132 -15.76 -9.66 4.62
N VAL A 133 -14.67 -9.16 4.03
CA VAL A 133 -14.23 -7.76 4.23
C VAL A 133 -15.28 -6.78 3.70
N LEU A 134 -15.78 -7.00 2.48
CA LEU A 134 -16.78 -6.13 1.85
C LEU A 134 -18.10 -6.11 2.65
N ASP A 135 -18.58 -7.26 3.11
CA ASP A 135 -19.76 -7.37 3.96
C ASP A 135 -19.61 -6.55 5.24
N TYR A 136 -18.45 -6.68 5.91
CA TYR A 136 -18.16 -5.91 7.11
C TYR A 136 -18.11 -4.40 6.82
N CYS A 137 -17.27 -3.97 5.87
CA CYS A 137 -17.09 -2.55 5.56
C CYS A 137 -18.39 -1.90 5.04
N ALA A 138 -19.21 -2.63 4.26
CA ALA A 138 -20.53 -2.16 3.83
C ALA A 138 -21.49 -1.97 5.00
N SER A 139 -21.51 -2.90 5.97
CA SER A 139 -22.33 -2.77 7.19
C SER A 139 -21.95 -1.54 8.04
N ARG A 140 -20.67 -1.14 7.97
CA ARG A 140 -20.12 0.04 8.63
C ARG A 140 -20.19 1.32 7.76
N ARG A 141 -20.64 1.20 6.51
CA ARG A 141 -20.69 2.28 5.50
C ARG A 141 -19.32 2.94 5.26
N TYR A 142 -18.24 2.17 5.28
CA TYR A 142 -16.89 2.68 5.07
C TYR A 142 -16.61 2.96 3.60
N ASN A 143 -16.39 4.23 3.25
CA ASN A 143 -16.06 4.67 1.89
C ASN A 143 -14.60 4.33 1.56
N ILE A 144 -14.39 3.21 0.87
CA ILE A 144 -13.07 2.63 0.60
C ILE A 144 -12.95 2.34 -0.89
N SER A 145 -11.76 2.58 -1.45
CA SER A 145 -11.36 2.08 -2.76
C SER A 145 -10.47 0.86 -2.62
N TRP A 146 -10.35 0.07 -3.70
CA TRP A 146 -9.81 -1.28 -3.61
C TRP A 146 -8.65 -1.51 -4.58
N GLU A 147 -7.75 -2.39 -4.18
CA GLU A 147 -6.71 -3.01 -5.01
C GLU A 147 -6.79 -4.54 -4.86
N LEU A 148 -6.11 -5.29 -5.73
CA LEU A 148 -6.01 -6.75 -5.63
C LEU A 148 -4.58 -7.20 -5.90
N GLY A 149 -3.91 -7.60 -4.82
CA GLY A 149 -2.54 -8.06 -4.79
C GLY A 149 -1.48 -6.96 -4.87
N ASN A 150 -0.25 -7.34 -4.56
CA ASN A 150 0.89 -6.43 -4.56
C ASN A 150 2.09 -7.05 -5.27
N GLU A 151 2.68 -6.37 -6.23
CA GLU A 151 3.80 -6.84 -7.05
C GLU A 151 3.63 -8.30 -7.55
N PRO A 152 2.58 -8.59 -8.34
CA PRO A 152 2.28 -9.93 -8.84
C PRO A 152 3.42 -10.53 -9.68
N ASN A 153 4.27 -9.68 -10.27
CA ASN A 153 5.50 -10.07 -10.95
C ASN A 153 6.48 -10.87 -10.05
N SER A 154 6.33 -10.77 -8.73
CA SER A 154 7.16 -11.47 -7.74
C SER A 154 6.43 -12.60 -6.99
N PHE A 155 5.18 -12.94 -7.32
CA PHE A 155 4.42 -13.98 -6.60
C PHE A 155 5.13 -15.31 -6.51
N ARG A 156 5.75 -15.78 -7.61
CA ARG A 156 6.47 -17.06 -7.61
C ARG A 156 7.61 -17.07 -6.60
N LYS A 157 8.31 -15.93 -6.45
CA LYS A 157 9.41 -15.78 -5.50
C LYS A 157 8.93 -15.68 -4.04
N LYS A 158 7.74 -15.10 -3.82
CA LYS A 158 7.17 -14.85 -2.49
C LYS A 158 6.39 -16.05 -1.93
N SER A 159 5.76 -16.85 -2.80
CA SER A 159 4.77 -17.86 -2.42
C SER A 159 4.90 -19.20 -3.16
N GLY A 160 5.76 -19.28 -4.18
CA GLY A 160 5.81 -20.43 -5.08
C GLY A 160 4.73 -20.44 -6.17
N ILE A 161 3.70 -19.60 -6.07
CA ILE A 161 2.59 -19.53 -7.04
C ILE A 161 2.93 -18.55 -8.16
N TYR A 162 2.73 -18.96 -9.41
CA TYR A 162 2.85 -18.08 -10.58
C TYR A 162 1.46 -17.79 -11.15
N ILE A 163 1.12 -16.50 -11.24
CA ILE A 163 -0.08 -15.99 -11.89
C ILE A 163 0.38 -15.08 -13.02
N ASP A 164 -0.06 -15.35 -14.25
CA ASP A 164 0.24 -14.47 -15.37
C ASP A 164 -0.70 -13.25 -15.39
N GLY A 165 -0.38 -12.27 -16.24
CA GLY A 165 -1.19 -11.06 -16.35
C GLY A 165 -2.61 -11.32 -16.85
N PHE A 166 -2.83 -12.34 -17.69
CA PHE A 166 -4.16 -12.62 -18.23
C PHE A 166 -5.09 -13.12 -17.13
N GLN A 167 -4.65 -14.11 -16.34
CA GLN A 167 -5.39 -14.64 -15.21
C GLN A 167 -5.62 -13.56 -14.14
N LEU A 168 -4.61 -12.75 -13.84
CA LEU A 168 -4.79 -11.62 -12.92
C LEU A 168 -5.85 -10.64 -13.43
N GLY A 169 -5.90 -10.37 -14.74
CA GLY A 169 -6.95 -9.55 -15.34
C GLY A 169 -8.34 -10.15 -15.17
N GLN A 170 -8.48 -11.48 -15.27
CA GLN A 170 -9.74 -12.17 -15.00
C GLN A 170 -10.13 -12.08 -13.52
N ASP A 171 -9.15 -12.15 -12.60
CA ASP A 171 -9.38 -11.98 -11.17
C ASP A 171 -9.92 -10.56 -10.85
N PHE A 172 -9.39 -9.53 -11.52
CA PHE A 172 -9.87 -8.14 -11.41
C PHE A 172 -11.28 -7.96 -11.98
N ILE A 173 -11.60 -8.61 -13.10
CA ILE A 173 -12.97 -8.62 -13.65
C ILE A 173 -13.93 -9.24 -12.63
N HIS A 174 -13.56 -10.36 -12.02
CA HIS A 174 -14.34 -11.01 -10.98
C HIS A 174 -14.52 -10.10 -9.74
N LEU A 175 -13.48 -9.39 -9.31
CA LEU A 175 -13.58 -8.40 -8.23
C LEU A 175 -14.53 -7.26 -8.60
N ARG A 176 -14.47 -6.71 -9.82
CA ARG A 176 -15.39 -5.66 -10.27
C ARG A 176 -16.85 -6.12 -10.27
N GLN A 177 -17.10 -7.36 -10.68
CA GLN A 177 -18.43 -7.98 -10.59
C GLN A 177 -18.88 -8.13 -9.13
N LEU A 178 -17.98 -8.58 -8.23
CA LEU A 178 -18.27 -8.69 -6.81
C LEU A 178 -18.65 -7.33 -6.19
N LEU A 179 -17.89 -6.27 -6.46
CA LEU A 179 -18.17 -4.91 -5.98
C LEU A 179 -19.54 -4.41 -6.46
N SER A 180 -19.93 -4.75 -7.69
CA SER A 180 -21.20 -4.34 -8.31
C SER A 180 -22.44 -4.92 -7.61
N ASN A 181 -22.28 -6.01 -6.86
CA ASN A 181 -23.34 -6.63 -6.06
C ASN A 181 -23.67 -5.84 -4.79
N TYR A 182 -22.81 -4.92 -4.36
CA TYR A 182 -23.05 -4.03 -3.22
C TYR A 182 -23.50 -2.68 -3.75
N SER A 183 -24.69 -2.21 -3.36
CA SER A 183 -25.20 -0.89 -3.75
C SER A 183 -24.21 0.24 -3.39
N PHE A 184 -23.57 0.12 -2.23
CA PHE A 184 -22.59 1.09 -1.73
C PHE A 184 -21.24 1.06 -2.46
N TYR A 185 -20.83 -0.09 -3.01
CA TYR A 185 -19.52 -0.25 -3.68
C TYR A 185 -19.58 -0.42 -5.19
N ARG A 186 -20.77 -0.39 -5.80
CA ARG A 186 -20.94 -0.48 -7.27
C ARG A 186 -20.10 0.55 -8.03
N HIS A 187 -19.90 1.72 -7.44
CA HIS A 187 -19.10 2.81 -8.00
C HIS A 187 -17.78 3.05 -7.25
N ALA A 188 -17.42 2.17 -6.31
CA ALA A 188 -16.13 2.24 -5.63
C ALA A 188 -14.99 2.10 -6.64
N LYS A 189 -13.89 2.80 -6.40
CA LYS A 189 -12.75 2.77 -7.31
C LYS A 189 -11.94 1.49 -7.13
N LEU A 190 -11.42 0.98 -8.23
CA LEU A 190 -10.56 -0.21 -8.28
C LEU A 190 -9.27 0.17 -9.00
N TYR A 191 -8.13 -0.03 -8.35
CA TYR A 191 -6.81 0.26 -8.91
C TYR A 191 -5.99 -1.04 -8.98
N GLY A 192 -5.05 -1.09 -9.92
CA GLY A 192 -4.21 -2.26 -10.12
C GLY A 192 -3.31 -2.13 -11.35
N PRO A 193 -2.38 -3.06 -11.58
CA PRO A 193 -2.16 -4.29 -10.83
C PRO A 193 -1.06 -4.20 -9.75
N ASP A 194 -0.62 -2.99 -9.38
CA ASP A 194 0.45 -2.76 -8.40
C ASP A 194 1.73 -3.53 -8.73
N VAL A 195 2.10 -3.54 -10.01
CA VAL A 195 3.33 -4.18 -10.48
C VAL A 195 4.56 -3.45 -9.97
N GLY A 196 5.65 -4.20 -9.78
CA GLY A 196 6.96 -3.62 -9.49
C GLY A 196 7.51 -2.76 -10.64
N GLN A 197 8.80 -2.43 -10.55
CA GLN A 197 9.51 -1.70 -11.62
C GLN A 197 9.36 -2.39 -12.99
N PRO A 198 9.27 -1.62 -14.09
CA PRO A 198 8.96 -2.10 -15.45
C PRO A 198 10.13 -2.85 -16.10
N ARG A 199 10.69 -3.87 -15.44
CA ARG A 199 11.64 -4.80 -16.07
C ARG A 199 10.91 -5.64 -17.13
N LYS A 200 11.64 -6.22 -18.09
CA LYS A 200 11.06 -7.00 -19.21
C LYS A 200 9.94 -7.99 -18.83
N HIS A 201 10.10 -8.75 -17.74
CA HIS A 201 9.07 -9.69 -17.29
C HIS A 201 7.84 -8.99 -16.69
N THR A 202 8.05 -7.92 -15.92
CA THR A 202 6.99 -7.06 -15.39
C THR A 202 6.21 -6.38 -16.50
N GLN A 203 6.89 -5.85 -17.53
CA GLN A 203 6.25 -5.25 -18.70
C GLN A 203 5.34 -6.25 -19.43
N ARG A 204 5.78 -7.50 -19.58
CA ARG A 204 4.93 -8.57 -20.16
C ARG A 204 3.70 -8.86 -19.32
N LEU A 205 3.86 -8.93 -17.99
CA LEU A 205 2.74 -9.11 -17.06
C LEU A 205 1.75 -7.94 -17.18
N LEU A 206 2.24 -6.69 -17.08
CA LEU A 206 1.42 -5.49 -17.18
C LEU A 206 0.66 -5.43 -18.51
N ARG A 207 1.35 -5.66 -19.64
CA ARG A 207 0.73 -5.65 -20.96
C ARG A 207 -0.36 -6.73 -21.10
N SER A 208 -0.12 -7.94 -20.59
CA SER A 208 -1.10 -9.02 -20.60
C SER A 208 -2.30 -8.71 -19.68
N PHE A 209 -2.02 -8.15 -18.49
CA PHE A 209 -3.03 -7.70 -17.54
C PHE A 209 -3.93 -6.62 -18.13
N LEU A 210 -3.37 -5.56 -18.70
CA LEU A 210 -4.17 -4.46 -19.24
C LEU A 210 -5.04 -4.89 -20.43
N LYS A 211 -4.57 -5.83 -21.26
CA LYS A 211 -5.38 -6.45 -22.31
C LYS A 211 -6.57 -7.25 -21.77
N SER A 212 -6.40 -7.93 -20.63
CA SER A 212 -7.42 -8.77 -20.01
C SER A 212 -8.38 -7.98 -19.12
N GLY A 213 -7.86 -7.25 -18.13
CA GLY A 213 -8.62 -6.57 -17.08
C GLY A 213 -8.49 -5.03 -17.06
N GLY A 214 -7.77 -4.41 -17.98
CA GLY A 214 -7.52 -2.96 -17.95
C GLY A 214 -8.78 -2.07 -18.06
N LYS A 215 -9.90 -2.62 -18.54
CA LYS A 215 -11.18 -1.90 -18.64
C LYS A 215 -11.89 -1.75 -17.29
N VAL A 216 -11.65 -2.66 -16.33
CA VAL A 216 -12.39 -2.66 -15.04
C VAL A 216 -11.71 -1.85 -13.95
N ILE A 217 -10.48 -1.40 -14.17
CA ILE A 217 -9.74 -0.52 -13.26
C ILE A 217 -9.94 0.96 -13.60
N ASP A 218 -9.93 1.80 -12.58
CA ASP A 218 -10.02 3.25 -12.69
C ASP A 218 -8.64 3.87 -13.03
N SER A 219 -7.56 3.30 -12.49
CA SER A 219 -6.18 3.73 -12.73
C SER A 219 -5.22 2.53 -12.77
N VAL A 220 -4.15 2.64 -13.57
CA VAL A 220 -3.04 1.69 -13.59
C VAL A 220 -2.06 2.03 -12.47
N THR A 221 -1.78 1.10 -11.57
CA THR A 221 -0.80 1.26 -10.48
C THR A 221 0.49 0.48 -10.77
N TRP A 222 1.62 1.12 -10.49
CA TRP A 222 2.95 0.52 -10.57
C TRP A 222 3.88 1.11 -9.50
N HIS A 223 5.00 0.43 -9.23
CA HIS A 223 5.93 0.78 -8.17
C HIS A 223 7.30 1.17 -8.69
N HIS A 224 7.96 2.07 -7.97
CA HIS A 224 9.31 2.49 -8.30
C HIS A 224 10.17 2.73 -7.06
N TYR A 225 11.41 2.25 -7.11
CA TYR A 225 12.46 2.53 -6.13
C TYR A 225 13.76 2.72 -6.91
N TYR A 226 14.52 3.77 -6.60
CA TYR A 226 15.77 4.04 -7.32
C TYR A 226 16.84 2.98 -7.02
N LEU A 227 17.01 2.65 -5.75
CA LEU A 227 18.17 1.91 -5.26
C LEU A 227 17.83 0.70 -4.39
N ASP A 228 18.81 -0.16 -4.16
CA ASP A 228 18.79 -1.16 -3.10
C ASP A 228 19.24 -0.51 -1.78
N GLY A 229 18.40 -0.55 -0.75
CA GLY A 229 18.74 0.03 0.56
C GLY A 229 19.96 -0.58 1.23
N ARG A 230 20.40 -1.77 0.80
CA ARG A 230 21.56 -2.47 1.36
C ARG A 230 22.90 -2.00 0.80
N SER A 231 22.91 -1.41 -0.39
CA SER A 231 24.14 -1.03 -1.10
C SER A 231 24.17 0.43 -1.55
N ALA A 232 23.08 1.17 -1.40
CA ALA A 232 23.00 2.58 -1.78
C ALA A 232 24.03 3.44 -1.03
N THR A 233 24.66 4.34 -1.78
CA THR A 233 25.67 5.27 -1.28
C THR A 233 25.12 6.70 -1.24
N ARG A 234 25.87 7.62 -0.63
CA ARG A 234 25.51 9.05 -0.62
C ARG A 234 25.60 9.62 -2.03
N GLU A 235 26.58 9.18 -2.80
CA GLU A 235 26.84 9.59 -4.18
C GLU A 235 25.66 9.21 -5.08
N ASP A 236 25.06 8.04 -4.88
CA ASP A 236 23.85 7.62 -5.60
C ASP A 236 22.66 8.55 -5.33
N PHE A 237 22.50 9.03 -4.09
CA PHE A 237 21.42 9.96 -3.70
C PHE A 237 21.57 11.36 -4.30
N LEU A 238 22.78 11.71 -4.75
CA LEU A 238 23.12 12.99 -5.36
C LEU A 238 23.32 12.88 -6.89
N SER A 239 23.25 11.67 -7.43
CA SER A 239 23.56 11.41 -8.83
C SER A 239 22.37 11.75 -9.74
N PRO A 240 22.51 12.70 -10.69
CA PRO A 240 21.47 12.97 -11.68
C PRO A 240 21.22 11.77 -12.59
N GLU A 241 22.25 10.95 -12.85
CA GLU A 241 22.09 9.72 -13.65
C GLU A 241 21.14 8.73 -12.96
N VAL A 242 21.19 8.63 -11.63
CA VAL A 242 20.24 7.83 -10.84
C VAL A 242 18.84 8.42 -10.94
N LEU A 243 18.70 9.75 -10.84
CA LEU A 243 17.40 10.41 -10.97
C LEU A 243 16.76 10.18 -12.34
N ASP A 244 17.55 10.28 -13.42
CA ASP A 244 17.10 10.10 -14.81
C ASP A 244 16.57 8.68 -15.11
N THR A 245 16.98 7.67 -14.34
CA THR A 245 16.42 6.31 -14.48
C THR A 245 14.91 6.27 -14.27
N PHE A 246 14.36 7.15 -13.43
CA PHE A 246 12.92 7.22 -13.18
C PHE A 246 12.16 7.70 -14.42
N ALA A 247 12.69 8.69 -15.15
CA ALA A 247 12.05 9.17 -16.37
C ALA A 247 11.94 8.06 -17.44
N THR A 248 12.98 7.22 -17.54
CA THR A 248 12.95 6.05 -18.42
C THR A 248 11.86 5.06 -18.00
N ALA A 249 11.77 4.74 -16.71
CA ALA A 249 10.74 3.83 -16.19
C ALA A 249 9.31 4.37 -16.40
N VAL A 250 9.09 5.68 -16.22
CA VAL A 250 7.80 6.34 -16.51
C VAL A 250 7.44 6.17 -17.99
N HIS A 251 8.39 6.44 -18.90
CA HIS A 251 8.15 6.30 -20.33
C HIS A 251 7.74 4.88 -20.72
N GLU A 252 8.45 3.86 -20.23
CA GLU A 252 8.12 2.45 -20.50
C GLU A 252 6.70 2.08 -20.04
N VAL A 253 6.28 2.56 -18.86
CA VAL A 253 4.93 2.29 -18.34
C VAL A 253 3.87 3.01 -19.18
N LEU A 254 4.08 4.29 -19.48
CA LEU A 254 3.13 5.08 -20.28
C LEU A 254 2.97 4.51 -21.70
N GLU A 255 4.05 4.01 -22.31
CA GLU A 255 3.99 3.34 -23.61
C GLU A 255 3.12 2.07 -23.56
N ILE A 256 3.27 1.26 -22.51
CA ILE A 256 2.45 0.05 -22.32
C ILE A 256 0.97 0.42 -22.12
N VAL A 257 0.69 1.42 -21.28
CA VAL A 257 -0.68 1.88 -21.00
C VAL A 257 -1.32 2.47 -22.25
N GLY A 258 -0.65 3.41 -22.92
CA GLY A 258 -1.14 4.03 -24.16
C GLY A 258 -1.40 3.04 -25.29
N GLY A 259 -0.56 1.99 -25.39
CA GLY A 259 -0.73 0.92 -26.38
C GLY A 259 -1.76 -0.16 -26.02
N THR A 260 -2.37 -0.13 -24.84
CA THR A 260 -3.35 -1.17 -24.40
C THR A 260 -4.68 -0.60 -23.93
N VAL A 261 -4.66 0.41 -23.07
CA VAL A 261 -5.82 1.11 -22.54
C VAL A 261 -5.54 2.62 -22.61
N PRO A 262 -5.65 3.23 -23.81
CA PRO A 262 -5.35 4.66 -23.99
C PRO A 262 -6.19 5.52 -23.04
N ASP A 263 -5.63 6.67 -22.65
CA ASP A 263 -6.21 7.67 -21.74
C ASP A 263 -6.47 7.18 -20.30
N LYS A 264 -6.11 5.94 -19.96
CA LYS A 264 -6.19 5.43 -18.59
C LYS A 264 -5.21 6.18 -17.69
N LYS A 265 -5.69 6.61 -16.53
CA LYS A 265 -4.88 7.26 -15.49
C LYS A 265 -3.77 6.34 -14.99
N VAL A 266 -2.60 6.90 -14.69
CA VAL A 266 -1.42 6.14 -14.27
C VAL A 266 -0.89 6.67 -12.95
N TRP A 267 -0.81 5.80 -11.96
CA TRP A 267 -0.46 6.11 -10.58
C TRP A 267 0.80 5.37 -10.17
N LEU A 268 1.68 6.04 -9.44
CA LEU A 268 2.69 5.38 -8.62
C LEU A 268 2.01 4.89 -7.34
N GLY A 269 1.66 3.60 -7.29
CA GLY A 269 0.96 2.97 -6.16
C GLY A 269 1.84 2.73 -4.94
N GLU A 270 3.16 2.64 -5.14
CA GLU A 270 4.14 2.54 -4.05
C GLU A 270 5.49 3.05 -4.55
N THR A 271 6.06 4.04 -3.87
CA THR A 271 7.37 4.54 -4.28
C THR A 271 8.19 5.14 -3.15
N SER A 272 9.51 5.01 -3.25
CA SER A 272 10.45 5.66 -2.32
C SER A 272 11.84 5.85 -2.92
N SER A 273 12.81 6.19 -2.09
CA SER A 273 14.25 6.26 -2.42
C SER A 273 14.82 4.87 -2.74
N ALA A 274 14.79 3.96 -1.78
CA ALA A 274 15.41 2.64 -1.87
C ALA A 274 14.50 1.53 -1.34
N TYR A 275 14.47 0.38 -2.03
CA TYR A 275 13.71 -0.78 -1.59
C TYR A 275 14.41 -1.49 -0.41
N GLY A 276 13.74 -2.46 0.21
CA GLY A 276 14.28 -3.19 1.36
C GLY A 276 14.19 -2.44 2.68
N GLY A 277 13.24 -1.50 2.78
CA GLY A 277 13.04 -0.67 3.97
C GLY A 277 13.86 0.63 3.97
N GLY A 278 14.36 1.09 2.83
CA GLY A 278 15.19 2.29 2.73
C GLY A 278 16.67 2.05 3.00
N ALA A 279 17.49 3.04 2.61
CA ALA A 279 18.93 3.06 2.83
C ALA A 279 19.27 3.70 4.20
N PRO A 280 19.87 2.94 5.14
CA PRO A 280 20.15 3.44 6.48
C PRO A 280 21.01 4.71 6.49
N ARG A 281 20.60 5.71 7.27
CA ARG A 281 21.24 7.04 7.39
C ARG A 281 21.24 7.88 6.12
N LEU A 282 20.50 7.46 5.08
CA LEU A 282 20.32 8.23 3.84
C LEU A 282 18.84 8.53 3.61
N SER A 283 17.97 7.51 3.66
CA SER A 283 16.54 7.65 3.34
C SER A 283 15.72 8.44 4.35
N ASN A 284 16.24 8.64 5.56
CA ASN A 284 15.64 9.41 6.65
C ASN A 284 16.35 10.77 6.85
N THR A 285 17.00 11.31 5.82
CA THR A 285 17.79 12.54 5.92
C THR A 285 17.43 13.51 4.82
N TYR A 286 17.90 14.76 4.94
CA TYR A 286 17.71 15.80 3.93
C TYR A 286 18.14 15.38 2.52
N VAL A 287 19.16 14.50 2.38
CA VAL A 287 19.62 14.03 1.07
C VAL A 287 18.57 13.21 0.32
N ALA A 288 17.62 12.58 1.03
CA ALA A 288 16.50 11.88 0.40
C ALA A 288 15.52 12.84 -0.31
N GLY A 289 15.55 14.13 0.07
CA GLY A 289 14.73 15.18 -0.54
C GLY A 289 15.00 15.38 -2.03
N PHE A 290 16.24 15.17 -2.51
CA PHE A 290 16.58 15.27 -3.93
C PHE A 290 15.76 14.28 -4.76
N MET A 291 15.82 13.00 -4.41
CA MET A 291 15.04 11.94 -5.07
C MET A 291 13.54 12.15 -4.93
N TRP A 292 13.07 12.60 -3.77
CA TRP A 292 11.63 12.77 -3.55
C TRP A 292 11.04 13.93 -4.35
N LEU A 293 11.67 15.10 -4.28
CA LEU A 293 11.19 16.30 -4.97
C LEU A 293 11.32 16.16 -6.49
N ASP A 294 12.43 15.60 -6.98
CA ASP A 294 12.62 15.31 -8.41
C ASP A 294 11.56 14.32 -8.93
N LYS A 295 11.29 13.23 -8.19
CA LYS A 295 10.23 12.27 -8.54
C LYS A 295 8.88 12.94 -8.68
N LEU A 296 8.51 13.83 -7.74
CA LEU A 296 7.24 14.56 -7.81
C LEU A 296 7.20 15.46 -9.06
N GLY A 297 8.27 16.20 -9.33
CA GLY A 297 8.39 17.07 -10.50
C GLY A 297 8.29 16.29 -11.82
N LEU A 298 9.05 15.21 -11.95
CA LEU A 298 9.04 14.34 -13.14
C LEU A 298 7.71 13.61 -13.31
N SER A 299 7.10 13.14 -12.22
CA SER A 299 5.78 12.50 -12.23
C SER A 299 4.72 13.45 -12.77
N ALA A 300 4.64 14.67 -12.21
CA ALA A 300 3.69 15.68 -12.65
C ALA A 300 3.92 16.10 -14.11
N ARG A 301 5.18 16.31 -14.51
CA ARG A 301 5.54 16.71 -15.88
C ARG A 301 5.20 15.66 -16.92
N GLN A 302 5.33 14.37 -16.58
CA GLN A 302 5.14 13.26 -17.53
C GLN A 302 3.74 12.64 -17.49
N GLY A 303 2.83 13.14 -16.64
CA GLY A 303 1.44 12.71 -16.63
C GLY A 303 1.12 11.53 -15.70
N ILE A 304 1.90 11.35 -14.63
CA ILE A 304 1.51 10.49 -13.50
C ILE A 304 0.55 11.29 -12.61
N ASP A 305 -0.67 10.77 -12.40
CA ASP A 305 -1.73 11.53 -11.73
C ASP A 305 -1.63 11.49 -10.19
N VAL A 306 -1.08 10.41 -9.62
CA VAL A 306 -0.95 10.20 -8.16
C VAL A 306 0.38 9.54 -7.84
N VAL A 307 1.01 9.99 -6.75
CA VAL A 307 2.27 9.44 -6.22
C VAL A 307 2.09 9.05 -4.77
N MET A 308 2.10 7.74 -4.48
CA MET A 308 1.94 7.20 -3.13
C MET A 308 3.30 6.88 -2.49
N ARG A 309 3.67 7.67 -1.47
CA ARG A 309 4.96 7.54 -0.76
C ARG A 309 4.96 6.34 0.19
N GLN A 310 5.90 5.43 -0.02
CA GLN A 310 6.30 4.41 0.94
C GLN A 310 7.35 4.99 1.91
N VAL A 311 7.06 5.18 3.21
CA VAL A 311 5.74 5.12 3.91
C VAL A 311 5.47 6.43 4.63
N PHE A 312 4.21 6.69 5.00
CA PHE A 312 3.91 7.75 5.97
C PHE A 312 4.53 7.45 7.35
N PHE A 313 4.21 6.30 7.94
CA PHE A 313 4.76 5.80 9.20
C PHE A 313 4.87 4.27 9.11
N GLY A 314 5.94 3.70 9.69
CA GLY A 314 6.13 2.26 9.71
C GLY A 314 7.60 1.83 9.72
N ALA A 315 7.82 0.54 9.54
CA ALA A 315 9.16 -0.06 9.58
C ALA A 315 10.06 0.44 8.44
N GLY A 316 11.35 0.58 8.72
CA GLY A 316 12.37 1.00 7.76
C GLY A 316 12.84 2.43 8.00
N THR A 317 13.62 2.97 7.08
CA THR A 317 14.30 4.28 7.18
C THR A 317 13.80 5.28 6.14
N TYR A 318 12.81 4.91 5.35
CA TYR A 318 12.17 5.75 4.34
C TYR A 318 10.81 6.35 4.76
N HIS A 319 10.45 6.19 6.04
CA HIS A 319 9.22 6.75 6.60
C HIS A 319 9.27 8.30 6.60
N LEU A 320 8.13 8.96 6.47
CA LEU A 320 8.03 10.42 6.64
C LEU A 320 8.00 10.82 8.11
N VAL A 321 7.49 9.94 8.96
CA VAL A 321 7.34 10.15 10.41
C VAL A 321 8.02 9.00 11.15
N ASP A 322 8.90 9.34 12.09
CA ASP A 322 9.70 8.37 12.83
C ASP A 322 8.93 7.66 13.96
N ALA A 323 9.61 6.75 14.66
CA ALA A 323 9.04 5.96 15.75
C ALA A 323 8.56 6.80 16.95
N ASN A 324 9.06 8.03 17.11
CA ASN A 324 8.65 8.98 18.15
C ASN A 324 7.57 9.95 17.64
N PHE A 325 7.04 9.70 16.45
CA PHE A 325 6.10 10.55 15.75
C PHE A 325 6.67 11.93 15.39
N GLU A 326 7.99 12.03 15.20
CA GLU A 326 8.65 13.23 14.68
C GLU A 326 8.65 13.22 13.14
N PRO A 327 8.35 14.36 12.47
CA PRO A 327 8.50 14.46 11.03
C PRO A 327 9.99 14.48 10.66
N LEU A 328 10.33 13.76 9.59
CA LEU A 328 11.64 13.78 8.98
C LEU A 328 11.69 14.80 7.83
N PRO A 329 12.91 15.19 7.37
CA PRO A 329 13.10 16.10 6.24
C PRO A 329 12.43 15.67 4.93
#